data_AF-A0A535RSG0-F1
#
_entry.id   AF-A0A535RSG0-F1
#
_cell.length_a   1.000
_cell.length_b   1.000
_cell.length_c   1.000
_cell.angle_alpha   90.00
_cell.angle_beta   90.00
_cell.angle_gamma   90.00
#
_symmetry.space_group_name_H-M   'P 1'
#
loop_
_entity.id
_entity.type
_entity.pdbx_description
1 polymer ?
#
loop_
_entity_poly.entity_id
_entity_poly.type
_entity_poly.pdbx_seq_one_letter_code
_entity_poly.pdbx_strand_id
1 'polypeptide(L)' 'MQTVARPVIVGGFRTPFVRAGTAFAHLDVLDLAKAATGEALARTELDPAIIDEVVYGNVSRPVAYHNLARE' A
#
# COMPACT_ATOMS: atom_id res chain seq x y z
N MET A 1 -12.12 11.10 30.75
CA MET A 1 -12.67 11.36 29.39
C MET A 1 -11.55 11.15 28.41
N GLN A 2 -11.66 10.12 27.57
CA GLN A 2 -10.71 9.90 26.48
C GLN A 2 -10.99 10.99 25.43
N THR A 3 -10.03 11.89 25.22
CA THR A 3 -10.09 12.80 24.07
C THR A 3 -10.06 11.95 22.81
N VAL A 4 -11.11 12.06 21.99
CA VAL A 4 -11.14 11.36 20.69
C VAL A 4 -9.96 11.88 19.88
N ALA A 5 -9.00 10.99 19.60
CA ALA A 5 -7.87 11.32 18.77
C ALA A 5 -8.38 11.67 17.36
N ARG A 6 -8.02 12.85 16.86
CA ARG A 6 -8.40 13.28 15.52
C ARG A 6 -7.51 12.55 14.51
N PRO A 7 -8.06 11.79 13.55
CA PRO A 7 -7.25 11.15 12.52
C PRO A 7 -6.61 12.19 11.60
N VAL A 8 -5.40 11.92 11.15
CA VAL A 8 -4.65 12.76 10.22
C VAL A 8 -3.99 11.90 9.14
N ILE A 9 -3.79 12.47 7.96
CA ILE A 9 -3.01 11.86 6.89
C ILE A 9 -1.58 12.40 7.03
N VAL A 10 -0.66 11.51 7.40
CA VAL A 10 0.76 11.84 7.65
C VAL A 10 1.58 11.92 6.37
N GLY A 11 1.16 11.24 5.32
CA GLY A 11 1.82 11.24 4.02
C GLY A 11 1.21 10.20 3.09
N GLY A 12 1.83 10.02 1.93
CA GLY A 12 1.40 9.03 0.97
C GLY A 12 2.30 8.98 -0.26
N PHE A 13 2.21 7.87 -0.98
CA PHE A 13 2.89 7.65 -2.24
C PHE A 13 2.02 6.78 -3.14
N ARG A 14 2.27 6.85 -4.45
CA ARG A 14 1.66 5.97 -5.44
C ARG A 14 2.67 5.62 -6.53
N THR A 15 2.50 4.44 -7.11
CA THR A 15 3.18 4.12 -8.37
C THR A 15 2.67 4.99 -9.52
N PRO A 16 3.44 5.15 -10.62
CA PRO A 16 2.96 5.78 -11.84
C PRO A 16 1.72 5.09 -12.40
N PHE A 17 0.77 5.85 -12.94
CA PHE A 17 -0.34 5.26 -13.68
C PHE A 17 0.08 5.09 -15.13
N VAL A 18 0.09 3.84 -15.58
CA VAL A 18 0.52 3.46 -16.93
C VAL A 18 -0.63 2.77 -17.66
N ARG A 19 -0.55 2.75 -19.00
CA ARG A 19 -1.55 2.04 -19.81
C ARG A 19 -1.46 0.53 -19.55
N ALA A 20 -2.61 -0.14 -19.44
CA ALA A 20 -2.66 -1.60 -19.30
C ALA A 20 -1.90 -2.29 -20.45
N GLY A 21 -1.16 -3.35 -20.14
CA GLY A 21 -0.33 -4.07 -21.11
C GLY A 21 0.95 -3.35 -21.54
N THR A 22 1.40 -2.32 -20.80
CA THR A 22 2.65 -1.58 -21.09
C THR A 22 3.72 -1.74 -19.99
N ALA A 23 4.22 -0.64 -19.41
CA ALA A 23 5.41 -0.61 -18.56
C ALA A 23 5.37 -1.56 -17.35
N PHE A 24 4.18 -1.85 -16.81
CA PHE A 24 3.98 -2.74 -15.66
C PHE A 24 3.30 -4.07 -16.03
N ALA A 25 3.24 -4.44 -17.31
CA ALA A 25 2.50 -5.61 -17.76
C ALA A 25 2.98 -6.95 -17.18
N HIS A 26 4.23 -7.00 -16.72
CA HIS A 26 4.87 -8.20 -16.17
C HIS A 26 4.93 -8.22 -14.64
N LEU A 27 4.41 -7.17 -13.98
CA LEU A 27 4.40 -7.06 -12.53
C LEU A 27 3.11 -7.62 -11.95
N ASP A 28 3.22 -8.27 -10.79
CA ASP A 28 2.07 -8.62 -9.96
C ASP A 28 1.55 -7.35 -9.26
N VAL A 29 0.28 -7.34 -8.88
CA VAL A 29 -0.26 -6.29 -8.00
C VAL A 29 0.47 -6.23 -6.66
N LEU A 30 1.03 -7.36 -6.18
CA LEU A 30 1.87 -7.39 -4.99
C LEU A 30 3.15 -6.56 -5.16
N ASP A 31 3.80 -6.63 -6.33
CA ASP A 31 5.00 -5.82 -6.60
C ASP A 31 4.69 -4.33 -6.52
N LEU A 32 3.55 -3.92 -7.10
CA LEU A 32 3.09 -2.54 -7.08
C LEU A 32 2.68 -2.08 -5.68
N ALA A 33 2.02 -2.94 -4.90
CA ALA A 33 1.64 -2.65 -3.52
C ALA A 33 2.87 -2.49 -2.61
N LYS A 34 3.87 -3.38 -2.75
CA LYS A 34 5.14 -3.29 -2.00
C LYS A 34 5.90 -2.02 -2.32
N ALA A 35 6.01 -1.67 -3.60
CA ALA A 35 6.65 -0.41 -4.00
C ALA A 35 5.89 0.81 -3.45
N ALA A 36 4.55 0.79 -3.49
CA ALA A 36 3.74 1.90 -2.99
C ALA A 36 3.86 2.08 -1.47
N THR A 37 3.69 1.01 -0.69
CA THR A 37 3.82 1.03 0.78
C THR A 37 5.24 1.41 1.21
N GLY A 38 6.26 0.78 0.62
CA GLY A 38 7.65 0.99 1.00
C GLY A 38 8.08 2.44 0.83
N GLU A 39 7.75 3.05 -0.31
CA GLU A 39 8.03 4.46 -0.55
C GLU A 39 7.20 5.39 0.34
N ALA A 40 5.95 5.06 0.64
CA ALA A 40 5.13 5.86 1.55
C ALA A 40 5.75 5.90 2.95
N LEU A 41 6.17 4.75 3.49
CA LEU A 41 6.84 4.65 4.79
C LEU A 41 8.20 5.34 4.79
N ALA A 42 9.00 5.14 3.74
CA ALA A 42 10.32 5.76 3.63
C ALA A 42 10.25 7.30 3.61
N ARG A 43 9.23 7.87 2.94
CA ARG A 43 9.05 9.34 2.84
C ARG A 43 8.48 9.97 4.11
N THR A 44 7.73 9.21 4.90
CA THR A 44 7.20 9.68 6.17
C THR A 44 8.15 9.43 7.33
N GLU A 45 9.27 8.72 7.10
CA GLU A 45 10.28 8.38 8.10
C GLU A 45 9.67 7.65 9.32
N LEU A 46 8.55 6.95 9.13
CA LEU A 46 7.89 6.20 10.19
C LEU A 46 8.59 4.86 10.41
N ASP A 47 8.77 4.48 11.67
CA ASP A 47 9.14 3.13 12.05
C ASP A 47 8.00 2.17 11.67
N PRO A 48 8.21 1.18 10.77
CA PRO A 48 7.17 0.24 10.40
C PRO A 48 6.57 -0.55 11.58
N ALA A 49 7.29 -0.68 12.70
CA ALA A 49 6.82 -1.39 13.88
C ALA A 49 5.65 -0.70 14.60
N ILE A 50 5.38 0.58 14.32
CA ILE A 50 4.25 1.33 14.91
C ILE A 50 2.94 1.17 14.13
N ILE A 51 2.97 0.48 12.98
CA ILE A 51 1.79 0.31 12.14
C ILE A 51 0.96 -0.86 12.67
N ASP A 52 -0.22 -0.54 13.20
CA ASP A 52 -1.13 -1.55 13.77
C ASP A 52 -1.92 -2.32 12.69
N GLU A 53 -2.29 -1.66 11.59
CA GLU A 53 -3.17 -2.23 10.57
C GLU A 53 -2.81 -1.75 9.17
N VAL A 54 -2.91 -2.65 8.20
CA VAL A 54 -2.73 -2.37 6.77
C VAL A 54 -3.96 -2.86 6.02
N VAL A 55 -4.57 -1.97 5.23
CA VAL A 55 -5.76 -2.27 4.43
C VAL A 55 -5.47 -1.93 2.97
N TYR A 56 -5.62 -2.92 2.09
CA TYR A 56 -5.46 -2.76 0.65
C TYR A 56 -6.76 -3.00 -0.11
N GLY A 57 -7.13 -2.04 -0.95
CA GLY A 57 -8.23 -2.20 -1.90
C GLY A 57 -7.76 -2.86 -3.19
N ASN A 58 -8.40 -3.95 -3.60
CA ASN A 58 -8.13 -4.62 -4.86
C ASN A 58 -9.42 -5.25 -5.41
N VAL A 59 -9.70 -4.99 -6.69
CA VAL A 59 -10.93 -5.44 -7.37
C VAL A 59 -10.75 -6.84 -7.97
N SER A 60 -9.72 -7.01 -8.81
CA SER A 60 -9.39 -8.31 -9.39
C SER A 60 -8.44 -9.04 -8.46
N ARG A 61 -8.99 -9.90 -7.59
CA ARG A 61 -8.19 -10.66 -6.62
C ARG A 61 -7.18 -11.57 -7.33
N PRO A 62 -5.92 -11.55 -6.89
CA PRO A 62 -4.91 -12.53 -7.28
C PRO A 62 -5.37 -13.94 -6.93
N VAL A 63 -5.05 -14.92 -7.79
CA VAL A 63 -5.39 -16.33 -7.54
C VAL A 63 -4.32 -17.00 -6.66
N ALA A 64 -3.07 -16.55 -6.77
CA ALA A 64 -1.92 -17.17 -6.10
C ALA A 64 -1.90 -16.95 -4.58
N TYR A 65 -2.62 -15.94 -4.07
CA TYR A 65 -2.65 -15.62 -2.65
C TYR A 65 -3.98 -14.98 -2.23
N HIS A 66 -4.30 -15.09 -0.94
CA HIS A 66 -5.62 -14.73 -0.44
C HIS A 66 -5.75 -13.27 0.01
N ASN A 67 -4.69 -12.69 0.56
CA ASN A 67 -4.74 -11.37 1.18
C ASN A 67 -3.56 -10.49 0.75
N LEU A 68 -3.78 -9.64 -0.26
CA LEU A 68 -2.80 -8.68 -0.76
C LEU A 68 -2.20 -7.77 0.33
N ALA A 69 -2.97 -7.40 1.36
CA ALA A 69 -2.46 -6.53 2.42
C ALA A 69 -1.43 -7.23 3.33
N ARG A 70 -1.46 -8.58 3.34
CA ARG A 70 -0.63 -9.40 4.22
C ARG A 70 0.62 -9.94 3.53
N GLU A 71 0.51 -10.31 2.27
CA GLU A 71 1.65 -10.81 1.47
C GLU A 71 2.64 -9.69 1.14
#